data_AF-A0A267E9B4-F1
#
_entry.id   AF-A0A267E9B4-F1
#
_cell.length_a   1.000
_cell.length_b   1.000
_cell.length_c   1.000
_cell.angle_alpha   90.00
_cell.angle_beta   90.00
_cell.angle_gamma   90.00
#
_symmetry.space_group_name_H-M   'P 1'
#
loop_
_entity.id
_entity.type
_entity.pdbx_description
1 polymer ?
#
loop_
_entity_poly.entity_id
_entity_poly.type
_entity_poly.pdbx_seq_one_letter_code
_entity_poly.pdbx_strand_id
1 'polypeptide(L)'
;IYLSIYLSIYLSIYLSIYLSIYLPIYLSIYLSIYLSIYLSIYLSIYLSIYLSIYLSIYLSIYLSIYLSIYLFIYLSIYLSIYLSIYLSIYLSTYLSIYLSIYLSIYLSIYLSIYLSIYLSTYLSIYLSIYLSIYLSIYLSIYLSIYLSIYLSKAQSRPKYRFLNIRQ
;
A
#
# COMPACT_ATOMS: atom_id res chain seq x y z
N ILE A 1 -42.40 87.07 -66.02
CA ILE A 1 -43.32 87.03 -64.86
C ILE A 1 -44.04 85.68 -64.77
N TYR A 2 -44.84 85.27 -65.76
CA TYR A 2 -45.50 83.95 -65.72
C TYR A 2 -44.54 82.75 -65.67
N LEU A 3 -43.49 82.74 -66.51
CA LEU A 3 -42.50 81.66 -66.51
C LEU A 3 -41.74 81.56 -65.19
N SER A 4 -41.35 82.71 -64.61
CA SER A 4 -40.64 82.74 -63.33
C SER A 4 -41.51 82.29 -62.15
N ILE A 5 -42.79 82.65 -62.14
CA ILE A 5 -43.75 82.21 -61.11
C ILE A 5 -44.03 80.71 -61.24
N TYR A 6 -44.23 80.21 -62.46
CA TYR A 6 -44.42 78.78 -62.71
C TYR A 6 -43.20 77.97 -62.26
N LEU A 7 -41.99 78.40 -62.63
CA LEU A 7 -40.76 77.73 -62.23
C LEU A 7 -40.57 77.75 -60.71
N SER A 8 -40.86 78.88 -60.03
CA SER A 8 -40.72 78.98 -58.58
C SER A 8 -41.71 78.08 -57.83
N ILE A 9 -42.94 77.96 -58.32
CA ILE A 9 -43.97 77.09 -57.71
C ILE A 9 -43.64 75.62 -57.96
N TYR A 10 -43.24 75.27 -59.18
CA TYR A 10 -42.84 73.89 -59.50
C TYR A 10 -41.64 73.47 -58.65
N LEU A 11 -40.61 74.31 -58.57
CA LEU A 11 -39.41 74.03 -57.79
C LEU A 11 -39.73 73.94 -56.28
N SER A 12 -40.55 74.84 -55.74
CA SER A 12 -40.91 74.81 -54.31
C SER A 12 -41.72 73.57 -53.94
N ILE A 13 -42.67 73.16 -54.79
CA ILE A 13 -43.46 71.94 -54.57
C ILE A 13 -42.57 70.70 -54.71
N TYR A 14 -41.74 70.63 -55.74
CA TYR A 14 -40.83 69.50 -55.93
C TYR A 14 -39.84 69.38 -54.76
N LEU A 15 -39.20 70.48 -54.38
CA LEU A 15 -38.21 70.51 -53.29
C LEU A 15 -38.86 70.19 -51.94
N SER A 16 -40.07 70.71 -51.68
CA SER A 16 -40.81 70.40 -50.45
C SER A 16 -41.19 68.93 -50.38
N ILE A 17 -41.73 68.33 -51.44
CA ILE A 17 -42.05 66.89 -51.48
C ILE A 17 -40.78 66.05 -51.32
N TYR A 18 -39.70 66.40 -52.01
CA TYR A 18 -38.45 65.67 -51.92
C TYR A 18 -37.85 65.71 -50.51
N LEU A 19 -37.77 66.90 -49.91
CA LEU A 19 -37.18 67.08 -48.57
C LEU A 19 -38.08 66.58 -47.44
N SER A 20 -39.39 66.78 -47.52
CA SER A 20 -40.32 66.44 -46.42
C SER A 20 -40.80 65.00 -46.46
N ILE A 21 -40.77 64.34 -47.61
CA ILE A 21 -41.32 62.99 -47.78
C ILE A 21 -40.22 62.03 -48.21
N TYR A 22 -39.61 62.27 -49.37
CA TYR A 22 -38.69 61.30 -49.97
C TYR A 22 -37.42 61.10 -49.15
N LEU A 23 -36.78 62.19 -48.75
CA LEU A 23 -35.54 62.15 -47.99
C LEU A 23 -35.69 61.45 -46.62
N PRO A 24 -36.68 61.79 -45.76
CA PRO A 24 -36.82 61.12 -44.46
C PRO A 24 -37.24 59.66 -44.60
N ILE A 25 -38.07 59.30 -45.59
CA ILE A 25 -38.43 57.89 -45.84
C ILE A 25 -37.19 57.11 -46.29
N TYR A 26 -36.42 57.64 -47.24
CA TYR A 26 -35.19 56.99 -47.69
C TYR A 26 -34.18 56.84 -46.55
N LEU A 27 -33.96 57.90 -45.77
CA LEU A 27 -33.00 57.89 -44.69
C LEU A 27 -33.43 56.95 -43.56
N SER A 28 -34.71 56.95 -43.18
CA SER A 28 -35.22 56.05 -42.14
C SER A 28 -35.14 54.59 -42.56
N ILE A 29 -35.50 54.25 -43.81
CA ILE A 29 -35.40 52.88 -44.32
C ILE A 29 -33.94 52.45 -44.42
N TYR A 30 -33.09 53.27 -45.04
CA TYR A 30 -31.68 52.94 -45.20
C TYR A 30 -30.99 52.78 -43.85
N LEU A 31 -31.18 53.74 -42.94
CA LEU A 31 -30.55 53.70 -41.62
C LEU A 31 -31.10 52.54 -40.77
N SER A 32 -32.41 52.28 -40.79
CA SER A 32 -32.98 51.17 -40.03
C SER A 32 -32.50 49.82 -40.54
N ILE A 33 -32.47 49.60 -41.85
CA ILE A 33 -31.99 48.35 -42.45
C ILE A 33 -30.49 48.20 -42.22
N TYR A 34 -29.69 49.23 -42.52
CA TYR A 34 -28.25 49.17 -42.35
C TYR A 34 -27.88 48.93 -40.89
N LEU A 35 -28.45 49.72 -39.96
CA LEU A 35 -28.15 49.59 -38.54
C LEU A 35 -28.64 48.25 -37.98
N SER A 36 -29.85 47.82 -38.32
CA SER A 36 -30.38 46.54 -37.82
C SER A 36 -29.57 45.35 -38.33
N ILE A 37 -29.25 45.29 -39.62
CA ILE A 37 -28.51 44.19 -40.22
C ILE A 37 -27.06 44.22 -39.75
N TYR A 38 -26.38 45.37 -39.85
CA TYR A 38 -24.99 45.48 -39.45
C TYR A 38 -24.81 45.18 -37.95
N LEU A 39 -25.63 45.79 -37.10
CA LEU A 39 -25.54 45.58 -35.66
C LEU A 39 -25.92 44.15 -35.28
N SER A 40 -26.98 43.57 -35.85
CA SER A 40 -27.37 42.19 -35.54
C SER A 40 -26.32 41.18 -35.97
N ILE A 41 -25.78 41.30 -37.19
CA ILE A 41 -24.77 40.39 -37.71
C ILE A 41 -23.46 40.57 -36.95
N TYR A 42 -22.98 41.81 -36.81
CA TYR A 42 -21.72 42.08 -36.13
C TYR A 42 -21.80 41.63 -34.67
N LEU A 43 -22.85 42.00 -33.94
CA LEU A 43 -22.99 41.65 -32.54
C LEU A 43 -23.20 40.14 -32.37
N SER A 44 -24.03 39.49 -33.19
CA SER A 44 -24.25 38.05 -33.07
C SER A 44 -22.99 37.24 -33.38
N ILE A 45 -22.28 37.56 -34.45
CA ILE A 45 -21.06 36.84 -34.86
C ILE A 45 -19.94 37.13 -33.86
N TYR A 46 -19.68 38.41 -33.56
CA TYR A 46 -18.61 38.76 -32.64
C TYR A 46 -18.85 38.18 -31.25
N LEU A 47 -20.06 38.34 -30.71
CA LEU A 47 -20.38 37.84 -29.37
C LEU A 47 -20.38 36.30 -29.36
N SER A 48 -20.96 35.63 -30.36
CA SER A 48 -20.97 34.16 -30.39
C SER A 48 -19.56 33.58 -30.52
N ILE A 49 -18.73 34.11 -31.42
CA ILE A 49 -17.36 33.62 -31.63
C ILE A 49 -16.50 33.95 -30.41
N TYR A 50 -16.51 35.20 -29.95
CA TYR A 50 -15.71 35.61 -28.80
C TYR A 50 -16.10 34.83 -27.56
N LEU A 51 -17.40 34.75 -27.24
CA LEU A 51 -17.87 34.07 -26.05
C LEU A 51 -17.62 32.55 -26.16
N SER A 52 -17.88 31.93 -27.31
CA SER A 52 -17.66 30.49 -27.46
C SER A 52 -16.18 30.12 -27.37
N ILE A 53 -15.30 30.86 -28.05
CA ILE A 53 -13.86 30.58 -28.04
C ILE A 53 -13.28 30.90 -26.66
N TYR A 54 -13.55 32.09 -26.13
CA TYR A 54 -13.01 32.49 -24.83
C TYR A 54 -13.50 31.55 -23.73
N LEU A 55 -14.81 31.28 -23.67
CA LEU A 55 -15.37 30.40 -22.64
C LEU A 55 -14.88 28.96 -22.82
N SER A 56 -14.84 28.42 -24.04
CA SER A 56 -14.37 27.04 -24.25
C SER A 56 -12.89 26.89 -23.89
N ILE A 57 -12.03 27.82 -24.32
CA ILE A 57 -10.60 27.77 -24.02
C ILE A 57 -10.37 27.99 -22.52
N TYR A 58 -10.96 29.04 -21.94
CA TYR A 58 -10.77 29.33 -20.53
C TYR A 58 -11.28 28.19 -19.65
N LEU A 59 -12.50 27.69 -19.91
CA LEU A 59 -13.10 26.63 -19.12
C LEU A 59 -12.35 25.31 -19.32
N SER A 60 -11.96 24.95 -20.55
CA SER A 60 -11.22 23.70 -20.80
C SER A 60 -9.84 23.73 -20.16
N ILE A 61 -9.08 24.81 -20.31
CA ILE A 61 -7.73 24.94 -19.75
C ILE A 61 -7.82 25.03 -18.22
N TYR A 62 -8.65 25.92 -17.69
CA TYR A 62 -8.76 26.09 -16.25
C TYR A 62 -9.25 24.80 -15.58
N LEU A 63 -10.32 24.18 -16.11
CA LEU A 63 -10.86 22.95 -15.54
C LEU A 63 -9.88 21.79 -15.69
N SER A 64 -9.22 21.63 -16.84
CA SER A 64 -8.25 20.54 -17.03
C SER A 64 -7.03 20.68 -16.11
N ILE A 65 -6.47 21.89 -15.99
CA ILE A 65 -5.33 22.14 -15.10
C ILE A 65 -5.73 21.97 -13.65
N TYR A 66 -6.84 22.60 -13.23
CA TYR A 66 -7.29 22.52 -11.84
C TYR A 66 -7.62 21.07 -11.46
N LEU A 67 -8.38 20.37 -12.30
CA LEU A 67 -8.77 18.98 -12.04
C LEU A 67 -7.56 18.06 -12.08
N SER A 68 -6.66 18.19 -13.05
CA SER A 68 -5.46 17.33 -13.14
C SER A 68 -4.54 17.54 -11.95
N ILE A 69 -4.24 18.79 -11.57
CA ILE A 69 -3.36 19.09 -10.43
C ILE A 69 -4.03 18.65 -9.13
N TYR A 70 -5.28 19.03 -8.90
CA TYR A 70 -5.97 18.68 -7.67
C TYR A 70 -6.12 17.17 -7.52
N LEU A 71 -6.56 16.49 -8.57
CA LEU A 71 -6.76 15.04 -8.55
C LEU A 71 -5.42 14.31 -8.46
N PHE A 72 -4.37 14.77 -9.14
CA PHE A 72 -3.04 14.20 -8.99
C PHE A 72 -2.51 14.38 -7.57
N ILE A 73 -2.49 15.59 -7.03
CA ILE A 73 -1.98 15.87 -5.69
C ILE A 73 -2.79 15.11 -4.65
N TYR A 74 -4.12 15.24 -4.67
CA TYR A 74 -4.98 14.59 -3.69
C TYR A 74 -4.86 13.08 -3.78
N LEU A 75 -5.07 12.49 -4.97
CA LEU A 75 -5.06 11.05 -5.12
C LEU A 75 -3.66 10.47 -4.89
N SER A 76 -2.61 11.04 -5.47
CA SER A 76 -1.26 10.49 -5.32
C SER A 76 -0.77 10.61 -3.88
N ILE A 77 -0.89 11.78 -3.25
CA ILE A 77 -0.35 12.00 -1.91
C ILE A 77 -1.20 11.29 -0.87
N TYR A 78 -2.52 11.48 -0.91
CA TYR A 78 -3.40 10.84 0.07
C TYR A 78 -3.33 9.33 -0.03
N LEU A 79 -3.44 8.77 -1.24
CA LEU A 79 -3.42 7.32 -1.42
C LEU A 79 -2.04 6.74 -1.09
N SER A 80 -0.94 7.39 -1.51
CA SER A 80 0.41 6.89 -1.19
C SER A 80 0.69 6.92 0.31
N ILE A 81 0.35 8.01 0.99
CA ILE A 81 0.53 8.13 2.45
C ILE A 81 -0.37 7.12 3.17
N TYR A 82 -1.66 7.08 2.83
CA TYR A 82 -2.59 6.16 3.46
C TYR A 82 -2.16 4.70 3.26
N LEU A 83 -1.86 4.32 2.02
CA LEU A 83 -1.46 2.95 1.69
C LEU A 83 -0.12 2.60 2.33
N SER A 84 0.88 3.48 2.27
CA SER A 84 2.20 3.21 2.87
C SER A 84 2.12 3.07 4.39
N ILE A 85 1.43 3.98 5.07
CA ILE A 85 1.29 3.95 6.53
C ILE A 85 0.44 2.76 6.94
N TYR A 86 -0.74 2.57 6.34
CA TYR A 86 -1.63 1.48 6.70
C TYR A 86 -0.98 0.12 6.44
N LEU A 87 -0.39 -0.07 5.25
CA LEU A 87 0.24 -1.33 4.89
C LEU A 87 1.49 -1.59 5.72
N SER A 88 2.33 -0.58 5.98
CA SER A 88 3.53 -0.76 6.81
C SER A 88 3.17 -1.10 8.25
N ILE A 89 2.21 -0.41 8.85
CA ILE A 89 1.78 -0.69 10.22
C ILE A 89 1.10 -2.05 10.29
N TYR A 90 0.13 -2.31 9.41
CA TYR A 90 -0.59 -3.58 9.42
C TYR A 90 0.34 -4.76 9.19
N LEU A 91 1.20 -4.69 8.17
CA LEU A 91 2.13 -5.78 7.85
C LEU A 91 3.18 -5.94 8.95
N SER A 92 3.78 -4.87 9.46
CA SER A 92 4.80 -4.98 10.51
C SER A 92 4.20 -5.51 11.82
N THR A 93 3.05 -5.02 12.25
CA THR A 93 2.40 -5.45 13.50
C THR A 93 1.86 -6.86 13.36
N TYR A 94 1.10 -7.16 12.32
CA TYR A 94 0.53 -8.50 12.12
C TYR A 94 1.63 -9.55 11.95
N LEU A 95 2.61 -9.28 11.09
CA LEU A 95 3.70 -10.23 10.85
C LEU A 95 4.57 -10.40 12.10
N SER A 96 4.92 -9.33 12.82
CA SER A 96 5.74 -9.46 14.04
C SER A 96 5.01 -10.21 15.14
N ILE A 97 3.72 -9.94 15.36
CA ILE A 97 2.91 -10.62 16.37
C ILE A 97 2.73 -12.08 15.97
N TYR A 98 2.32 -12.35 14.73
CA TYR A 98 2.11 -13.72 14.26
C TYR A 98 3.41 -14.53 14.33
N LEU A 99 4.52 -13.99 13.81
CA LEU A 99 5.80 -14.68 13.80
C LEU A 99 6.33 -14.87 15.22
N SER A 100 6.26 -13.85 16.10
CA SER A 100 6.76 -13.98 17.47
C SER A 100 5.95 -15.01 18.27
N ILE A 101 4.62 -14.98 18.18
CA ILE A 101 3.75 -15.92 18.91
C ILE A 101 3.91 -17.31 18.33
N TYR A 102 3.78 -17.47 17.00
CA TYR A 102 3.86 -18.78 16.37
C TYR A 102 5.23 -19.41 16.59
N LEU A 103 6.32 -18.67 16.34
CA LEU A 103 7.67 -19.18 16.50
C LEU A 103 7.97 -19.47 17.97
N SER A 104 7.60 -18.58 18.91
CA SER A 104 7.87 -18.83 20.34
C SER A 104 7.11 -20.05 20.85
N ILE A 105 5.82 -20.20 20.53
CA ILE A 105 5.00 -21.33 20.97
C ILE A 105 5.48 -22.61 20.28
N TYR A 106 5.63 -22.60 18.97
CA TYR A 106 6.04 -23.79 18.22
C TYR A 106 7.42 -24.25 18.65
N LEU A 107 8.40 -23.34 18.71
CA LEU A 107 9.77 -23.68 19.09
C LEU A 107 9.84 -24.11 20.55
N SER A 108 9.16 -23.42 21.48
CA SER A 108 9.18 -23.80 22.89
C SER A 108 8.55 -25.18 23.12
N ILE A 109 7.39 -25.45 22.54
CA ILE A 109 6.70 -26.73 22.70
C ILE A 109 7.48 -27.84 21.99
N TYR A 110 7.85 -27.64 20.73
CA TYR A 110 8.56 -28.66 19.97
C TYR A 110 9.91 -28.97 20.61
N LEU A 111 10.71 -27.96 20.92
CA LEU A 111 12.03 -28.15 21.52
C LEU A 111 11.92 -28.74 22.93
N SER A 112 11.01 -28.25 23.78
CA SER A 112 10.87 -28.79 25.14
C SER A 112 10.41 -30.24 25.14
N ILE A 113 9.40 -30.59 24.34
CA ILE A 113 8.88 -31.95 24.27
C ILE A 113 9.90 -32.87 23.61
N TYR A 114 10.44 -32.50 22.46
CA TYR A 114 11.40 -33.33 21.74
C TYR A 114 12.67 -33.54 22.57
N LEU A 115 13.25 -32.46 23.10
CA LEU A 115 14.49 -32.55 23.89
C LEU A 115 14.24 -33.30 25.19
N SER A 116 13.14 -33.05 25.91
CA SER A 116 12.85 -33.76 27.16
C SER A 116 12.62 -35.24 26.94
N ILE A 117 11.82 -35.63 25.94
CA ILE A 117 11.56 -37.04 25.65
C ILE A 117 12.82 -37.71 25.12
N TYR A 118 13.48 -37.12 24.11
CA TYR A 118 14.68 -37.72 23.53
C TYR A 118 15.79 -37.86 24.56
N LEU A 119 16.09 -36.79 25.31
CA LEU A 119 17.16 -36.83 26.31
C LEU A 119 16.80 -37.77 27.47
N SER A 120 15.57 -37.72 28.00
CA SER A 120 15.19 -38.59 29.12
C SER A 120 15.18 -40.06 28.71
N THR A 121 14.62 -40.40 27.55
CA THR A 121 14.55 -41.79 27.06
C THR A 121 15.93 -42.29 26.67
N TYR A 122 16.67 -41.56 25.84
CA TYR A 122 17.99 -41.98 25.38
C TYR A 122 18.97 -42.09 26.55
N LEU A 123 19.04 -41.07 27.41
CA LEU A 123 19.95 -41.08 28.55
C LEU A 123 19.57 -42.16 29.56
N SER A 124 18.28 -42.33 29.89
CA SER A 124 17.87 -43.37 30.85
C SER A 124 18.13 -44.77 30.32
N ILE A 125 17.81 -45.04 29.05
CA ILE A 125 18.04 -46.35 28.42
C ILE A 125 19.53 -46.61 28.30
N TYR A 126 20.31 -45.66 27.78
CA TYR A 126 21.75 -45.82 27.61
C TYR A 126 22.45 -46.00 28.96
N LEU A 127 22.15 -45.14 29.94
CA LEU A 127 22.79 -45.21 31.26
C LEU A 127 22.37 -46.48 32.00
N SER A 128 21.09 -46.87 31.96
CA SER A 128 20.63 -48.09 32.64
C SER A 128 21.25 -49.34 32.02
N ILE A 129 21.27 -49.47 30.70
CA ILE A 129 21.84 -50.62 30.00
C ILE A 129 23.35 -50.64 30.18
N TYR A 130 24.04 -49.52 29.91
CA TYR A 130 25.49 -49.47 30.01
C TYR A 130 25.96 -49.71 31.44
N LEU A 131 25.39 -49.02 32.43
CA LEU A 131 25.80 -49.16 33.83
C LEU A 131 25.45 -50.55 34.36
N SER A 132 24.26 -51.09 34.08
CA SER A 132 23.89 -52.43 34.55
C SER A 132 24.77 -53.52 33.96
N ILE A 133 25.01 -53.50 32.65
CA ILE A 133 25.85 -54.49 31.96
C ILE A 133 27.31 -54.33 32.39
N TYR A 134 27.85 -53.11 32.33
CA TYR A 134 29.25 -52.87 32.68
C TYR A 134 29.53 -53.21 34.14
N LEU A 135 28.70 -52.72 35.08
CA LEU A 135 28.90 -52.95 36.50
C LEU A 135 28.70 -54.43 36.85
N SER A 136 27.67 -55.09 36.31
CA SER A 136 27.43 -56.51 36.62
C SER A 136 28.55 -57.40 36.09
N ILE A 137 29.00 -57.19 34.85
CA ILE A 137 30.08 -57.98 34.24
C ILE A 137 31.40 -57.66 34.93
N TYR A 138 31.76 -56.39 35.07
CA TYR A 138 33.03 -56.00 35.68
C TYR A 138 33.13 -56.46 37.14
N LEU A 139 32.09 -56.20 37.94
CA LEU A 139 32.09 -56.57 39.35
C LEU A 139 32.08 -58.09 39.53
N SER A 140 31.30 -58.84 38.74
CA SER A 140 31.28 -60.31 38.84
C SER A 140 32.62 -60.93 38.45
N ILE A 141 33.25 -60.47 37.37
CA ILE A 141 34.56 -60.94 36.94
C ILE A 141 35.63 -60.56 37.97
N TYR A 142 35.66 -59.29 38.40
CA TYR A 142 36.65 -58.82 39.35
C TYR A 142 36.54 -59.55 40.70
N LEU A 143 35.32 -59.65 41.24
CA LEU A 143 35.07 -60.31 42.52
C LEU A 143 35.37 -61.81 42.45
N SER A 144 34.97 -62.49 41.38
CA SER A 144 35.26 -63.92 41.20
C SER A 144 36.76 -64.20 41.12
N ILE A 145 37.50 -63.40 40.34
CA ILE A 145 38.97 -63.50 40.24
C ILE A 145 39.60 -63.20 41.60
N TYR A 146 39.25 -62.09 42.24
CA TYR A 146 39.83 -61.70 43.52
C TYR A 146 39.58 -62.75 44.61
N LEU A 147 38.34 -63.26 44.72
CA LEU A 147 37.97 -64.27 45.70
C LEU A 147 38.69 -65.60 45.43
N SER A 148 38.83 -66.01 44.16
CA SER A 148 39.57 -67.22 43.79
C SER A 148 41.06 -67.15 44.17
N ILE A 149 41.69 -65.98 43.98
CA ILE A 149 43.09 -65.73 44.37
C ILE A 149 43.22 -65.69 45.89
N TYR A 150 42.28 -65.08 46.59
CA TYR A 150 42.32 -64.98 48.05
C TYR A 150 42.11 -66.36 48.71
N LEU A 151 41.14 -67.14 48.24
CA LEU A 151 40.88 -68.50 48.73
C LEU A 151 42.05 -69.46 48.46
N SER A 152 42.67 -69.40 47.28
CA SER A 152 43.86 -70.20 46.97
C SER A 152 45.06 -69.81 47.84
N LYS A 153 45.22 -68.53 48.20
CA LYS A 153 46.22 -68.08 49.18
C LYS A 153 45.89 -68.48 50.63
N ALA A 154 44.62 -68.54 51.00
CA ALA A 154 44.20 -68.96 52.34
C ALA A 154 44.38 -70.48 52.56
N GLN A 155 44.12 -71.30 51.54
CA GLN A 155 44.33 -72.75 51.59
C GLN A 155 45.82 -73.16 51.57
N SER A 156 46.71 -72.28 51.12
CA SER A 156 48.17 -72.51 51.12
C SER A 156 48.88 -72.08 52.41
N ARG A 157 48.16 -71.54 53.42
CA ARG A 157 48.74 -71.27 54.75
C ARG A 157 48.77 -72.55 55.61
N PRO A 158 49.90 -72.95 56.20
CA PRO A 158 49.98 -74.16 57.01
C PRO A 158 49.20 -74.02 58.32
N LYS A 159 48.30 -74.98 58.60
CA LYS A 159 47.66 -75.13 59.92
C LYS A 159 48.74 -75.53 60.93
N TYR A 160 49.11 -74.63 61.84
CA TYR A 160 49.91 -74.99 63.01
C TYR A 160 49.08 -75.93 63.90
N ARG A 161 49.51 -77.19 63.92
CA ARG A 161 48.95 -78.29 64.72
C ARG A 161 49.57 -78.20 66.11
N PHE A 162 48.89 -77.56 67.06
CA PHE A 162 49.26 -77.68 68.47
C PHE A 162 48.96 -79.11 68.93
N LEU A 163 50.00 -79.93 69.01
CA LEU A 163 50.00 -81.26 69.59
C LEU A 163 50.03 -81.14 71.12
N ASN A 164 48.97 -81.65 71.74
CA ASN A 164 48.96 -82.13 73.11
C ASN A 164 50.15 -83.08 73.34
N ILE A 165 51.01 -82.79 74.32
CA ILE A 165 51.92 -83.77 74.90
C ILE A 165 51.59 -83.86 76.40
N ARG A 166 51.07 -85.01 76.80
CA ARG A 166 51.08 -85.47 78.20
C ARG A 166 52.53 -85.80 78.58
N GLN A 167 53.05 -85.11 79.58
CA GLN A 167 53.72 -85.65 80.76
C GLN A 167 53.81 -84.53 81.79
#